data_AF-A0A7V6RJF7-F1
#
_entry.id   AF-A0A7V6RJF7-F1
#
_cell.length_a   1.000
_cell.length_b   1.000
_cell.length_c   1.000
_cell.angle_alpha   90.00
_cell.angle_beta   90.00
_cell.angle_gamma   90.00
#
_symmetry.space_group_name_H-M   'P 1'
#
loop_
_entity.id
_entity.type
_entity.pdbx_description
1 polymer ?
#
loop_
_entity_poly.entity_id
_entity_poly.type
_entity_poly.pdbx_seq_one_letter_code
_entity_poly.pdbx_strand_id
1 'polypeptide(L)'
;MKKLLSLIIILVCSTIVYGQTLIVDENFDSYIAGNKFVQQAGSPWTTWSNQPGSSEDPIVSDAQYVSSPNSLYIQNNNDLVLKLNAYTTGRYSISFKIFVSTGSLGYFNILNSFAGSSSVWAMQAYFKNNGYLVVDAGGASIDSIAYTQNDWHDVLIVVDLDNDIATIEFDEQFFHLWKFSSGTFGDGNMKKLDAIDFFGWSEGGLNANFYIDDMKIQEMPAPEMPINLTATLQNQFDIHLNWTAPTTIPNCYLLVRNDRLAAIINASETEYIEAHVYPQTVNYKLFSYVTSQGASAPALTQITIPGGVDRNFVLFEIATATNCPYCPSAARGINDLITNNANVAVINYHIGDSYATTDCNTRLSFYTSQVGTPTTWVDGVLNLSGGATGTTSLYSAYNPMYQSRISIPSVYINYININKVNDNQYEAKVSVKEHTNFFTSGLKLHVALVESHIPQTWYTLSELNYVCRKMYPSGNGTNLDFSQSDSLSFTFNINVDAGIVVSNCELIAFVQHQPTKEVIQTIKAPLDPSSIIQLNTNNINIYPSPASDYIYVSEAQGMHMQFINLNGQIVKDQLISSSNFPIYVNDLPSGVYIVTFAENPQIKQKVIIMH
;
A
#
# COMPACT_ATOMS: atom_id res chain seq x y z
N MET A 1 -56.97 -9.93 64.36
CA MET A 1 -55.56 -10.01 63.91
C MET A 1 -55.52 -10.41 62.44
N LYS A 2 -55.10 -9.52 61.54
CA LYS A 2 -54.48 -9.81 60.23
C LYS A 2 -54.17 -8.46 59.57
N LYS A 3 -52.94 -7.98 59.77
CA LYS A 3 -52.38 -6.84 59.03
C LYS A 3 -52.02 -7.36 57.64
N LEU A 4 -52.59 -6.79 56.58
CA LEU A 4 -52.04 -6.90 55.23
C LEU A 4 -50.88 -5.90 55.13
N LEU A 5 -49.67 -6.40 54.93
CA LEU A 5 -48.51 -5.61 54.55
C LEU A 5 -48.49 -5.51 53.02
N SER A 6 -48.62 -4.30 52.49
CA SER A 6 -48.33 -4.00 51.07
C SER A 6 -46.81 -3.92 50.91
N LEU A 7 -46.23 -4.80 50.10
CA LEU A 7 -44.82 -4.73 49.68
C LEU A 7 -44.77 -3.94 48.36
N ILE A 8 -44.30 -2.70 48.42
CA ILE A 8 -43.97 -1.89 47.23
C ILE A 8 -42.52 -2.25 46.86
N ILE A 9 -42.35 -2.92 45.71
CA ILE A 9 -41.04 -3.11 45.07
C ILE A 9 -40.80 -1.89 44.18
N ILE A 10 -39.98 -0.94 44.63
CA ILE A 10 -39.43 0.11 43.77
C ILE A 10 -38.28 -0.53 42.98
N LEU A 11 -38.54 -0.84 41.71
CA LEU A 11 -37.51 -1.18 40.73
C LEU A 11 -36.81 0.12 40.33
N VAL A 12 -35.66 0.42 40.95
CA VAL A 12 -34.78 1.50 40.51
C VAL A 12 -34.06 1.02 39.25
N CYS A 13 -34.62 1.32 38.08
CA CYS A 13 -33.88 1.29 36.83
C CYS A 13 -32.86 2.43 36.88
N SER A 14 -31.60 2.11 37.22
CA SER A 14 -30.48 3.01 36.99
C SER A 14 -30.25 3.12 35.48
N THR A 15 -30.78 4.16 34.86
CA THR A 15 -30.29 4.62 33.56
C THR A 15 -28.85 5.08 33.77
N ILE A 16 -27.89 4.24 33.37
CA ILE A 16 -26.52 4.69 33.19
C ILE A 16 -26.56 5.60 31.97
N VAL A 17 -26.67 6.91 32.20
CA VAL A 17 -26.33 7.89 31.18
C VAL A 17 -24.82 7.75 31.02
N TYR A 18 -24.36 7.24 29.87
CA TYR A 18 -22.95 7.34 29.50
C TYR A 18 -22.65 8.83 29.31
N GLY A 19 -22.14 9.46 30.37
CA GLY A 19 -21.73 10.86 30.35
C GLY A 19 -20.48 11.04 29.50
N GLN A 20 -20.35 12.19 28.85
CA GLN A 20 -19.08 12.63 28.27
C GLN A 20 -18.13 13.00 29.42
N THR A 21 -16.91 12.47 29.43
CA THR A 21 -15.90 12.83 30.44
C THR A 21 -14.99 13.89 29.86
N LEU A 22 -15.07 15.11 30.38
CA LEU A 22 -14.22 16.21 29.98
C LEU A 22 -12.77 15.99 30.45
N ILE A 23 -11.80 16.09 29.52
CA ILE A 23 -10.37 15.87 29.78
C ILE A 23 -9.62 17.21 29.72
N VAL A 24 -9.89 18.01 28.68
CA VAL A 24 -9.36 19.37 28.50
C VAL A 24 -10.51 20.28 28.07
N ASP A 25 -10.55 21.48 28.63
CA ASP A 25 -11.46 22.57 28.25
C ASP A 25 -10.70 23.87 28.52
N GLU A 26 -10.14 24.44 27.47
CA GLU A 26 -9.20 25.55 27.53
C GLU A 26 -9.54 26.57 26.45
N ASN A 27 -9.97 27.74 26.89
CA ASN A 27 -10.40 28.86 26.05
C ASN A 27 -9.42 30.05 26.13
N PHE A 28 -8.29 29.89 26.82
CA PHE A 28 -7.16 30.82 26.93
C PHE A 28 -7.46 32.18 27.59
N ASP A 29 -8.70 32.45 27.98
CA ASP A 29 -9.17 33.73 28.53
C ASP A 29 -8.61 34.05 29.92
N SER A 30 -8.18 33.03 30.65
CA SER A 30 -7.67 33.20 32.02
C SER A 30 -6.22 33.71 32.10
N TYR A 31 -5.51 33.75 30.96
CA TYR A 31 -4.09 34.12 30.89
C TYR A 31 -3.88 35.59 30.51
N ILE A 32 -2.67 36.09 30.76
CA ILE A 32 -2.32 37.48 30.48
C ILE A 32 -1.83 37.57 29.02
N ALA A 33 -2.54 38.34 28.19
CA ALA A 33 -2.14 38.62 26.83
C ALA A 33 -0.73 39.23 26.74
N GLY A 34 0.01 38.87 25.69
CA GLY A 34 1.41 39.28 25.46
C GLY A 34 2.45 38.40 26.17
N ASN A 35 2.05 37.58 27.13
CA ASN A 35 2.95 36.64 27.80
C ASN A 35 2.96 35.26 27.12
N LYS A 36 4.03 34.51 27.36
CA LYS A 36 4.21 33.14 26.90
C LYS A 36 3.21 32.20 27.57
N PHE A 37 2.52 31.37 26.79
CA PHE A 37 1.39 30.59 27.27
C PHE A 37 1.81 29.43 28.16
N VAL A 38 2.70 28.56 27.69
CA VAL A 38 3.11 27.35 28.43
C VAL A 38 3.80 27.73 29.74
N GLN A 39 4.55 28.84 29.76
CA GLN A 39 5.11 29.41 30.98
C GLN A 39 4.03 29.74 32.03
N GLN A 40 2.84 30.16 31.61
CA GLN A 40 1.72 30.48 32.49
C GLN A 40 0.88 29.24 32.84
N ALA A 41 0.52 28.43 31.84
CA ALA A 41 -0.39 27.30 31.98
C ALA A 41 0.26 26.08 32.66
N GLY A 42 1.53 25.80 32.35
CA GLY A 42 2.19 24.58 32.80
C GLY A 42 1.52 23.30 32.29
N SER A 43 1.70 22.20 33.02
CA SER A 43 1.13 20.89 32.65
C SER A 43 -0.40 20.94 32.53
N PRO A 44 -1.02 20.29 31.53
CA PRO A 44 -0.43 19.33 30.57
C PRO A 44 0.25 19.94 29.35
N TRP A 45 0.26 21.26 29.21
CA TRP A 45 0.90 21.95 28.10
C TRP A 45 2.42 21.96 28.23
N THR A 46 3.10 21.87 27.10
CA THR A 46 4.54 21.97 26.98
C THR A 46 4.95 22.52 25.61
N THR A 47 6.25 22.69 25.37
CA THR A 47 6.76 22.89 24.02
C THR A 47 7.39 21.60 23.50
N TRP A 48 7.62 21.49 22.20
CA TRP A 48 8.28 20.30 21.62
C TRP A 48 9.57 19.90 22.33
N SER A 49 10.43 20.89 22.64
CA SER A 49 11.69 20.66 23.36
C SER A 49 11.51 20.52 24.88
N ASN A 50 10.28 20.51 25.39
CA ASN A 50 9.94 20.60 26.82
C ASN A 50 10.57 21.81 27.50
N GLN A 51 10.55 22.98 26.85
CA GLN A 51 11.14 24.24 27.34
C GLN A 51 10.10 25.38 27.42
N PRO A 52 9.19 25.36 28.42
CA PRO A 52 8.27 26.47 28.68
C PRO A 52 8.99 27.83 28.81
N GLY A 53 8.42 28.89 28.24
CA GLY A 53 8.98 30.24 28.20
C GLY A 53 10.06 30.48 27.14
N SER A 54 10.44 29.46 26.37
CA SER A 54 11.38 29.61 25.26
C SER A 54 10.77 30.33 24.04
N SER A 55 11.53 30.42 22.94
CA SER A 55 11.00 30.92 21.67
C SER A 55 9.95 30.00 21.04
N GLU A 56 9.92 28.71 21.41
CA GLU A 56 8.91 27.74 20.94
C GLU A 56 7.54 27.99 21.60
N ASP A 57 7.53 28.56 22.80
CA ASP A 57 6.31 28.82 23.56
C ASP A 57 5.50 29.93 22.87
N PRO A 58 4.25 29.68 22.46
CA PRO A 58 3.42 30.70 21.83
C PRO A 58 3.00 31.80 22.82
N ILE A 59 2.48 32.90 22.29
CA ILE A 59 1.95 33.98 23.14
C ILE A 59 0.43 33.92 23.21
N VAL A 60 -0.10 34.28 24.37
CA VAL A 60 -1.53 34.59 24.53
C VAL A 60 -1.79 35.92 23.81
N SER A 61 -2.82 35.98 22.99
CA SER A 61 -3.14 37.15 22.17
C SER A 61 -4.58 37.59 22.37
N ASP A 62 -4.77 38.90 22.49
CA ASP A 62 -6.07 39.60 22.51
C ASP A 62 -6.42 40.20 21.13
N ALA A 63 -5.65 39.88 20.09
CA ALA A 63 -5.78 40.47 18.75
C ALA A 63 -6.87 39.78 17.90
N GLN A 64 -7.03 38.47 18.07
CA GLN A 64 -8.05 37.63 17.46
C GLN A 64 -8.50 36.63 18.54
N TYR A 65 -9.80 36.39 18.66
CA TYR A 65 -10.35 35.42 19.60
C TYR A 65 -11.80 35.09 19.24
N VAL A 66 -12.28 33.94 19.69
CA VAL A 66 -13.68 33.52 19.63
C VAL A 66 -14.30 33.65 21.00
N SER A 67 -13.71 33.01 22.01
CA SER A 67 -14.00 33.30 23.42
C SER A 67 -13.26 34.56 23.86
N SER A 68 -13.90 35.39 24.68
CA SER A 68 -13.31 36.69 25.06
C SER A 68 -12.63 36.61 26.43
N PRO A 69 -11.41 37.16 26.60
CA PRO A 69 -10.75 38.10 25.68
C PRO A 69 -9.56 37.57 24.86
N ASN A 70 -9.21 36.28 24.91
CA ASN A 70 -7.93 35.81 24.38
C ASN A 70 -8.04 34.58 23.48
N SER A 71 -7.00 34.36 22.67
CA SER A 71 -6.67 33.07 22.03
C SER A 71 -5.15 32.84 22.09
N LEU A 72 -4.64 31.75 21.50
CA LEU A 72 -3.21 31.55 21.31
C LEU A 72 -2.76 31.89 19.90
N TYR A 73 -1.74 32.73 19.78
CA TYR A 73 -1.10 33.07 18.52
C TYR A 73 0.11 32.18 18.26
N ILE A 74 0.12 31.51 17.10
CA ILE A 74 1.19 30.65 16.62
C ILE A 74 1.86 31.32 15.41
N GLN A 75 3.16 31.59 15.54
CA GLN A 75 4.03 32.08 14.47
C GLN A 75 5.16 31.09 14.19
N ASN A 76 5.97 31.35 13.16
CA ASN A 76 7.10 30.51 12.78
C ASN A 76 7.91 29.99 13.98
N ASN A 77 8.15 28.68 13.98
CA ASN A 77 8.92 27.95 15.00
C ASN A 77 8.32 27.95 16.42
N ASN A 78 7.09 28.45 16.62
CA ASN A 78 6.33 28.06 17.81
C ASN A 78 5.93 26.59 17.68
N ASP A 79 5.93 25.87 18.80
CA ASP A 79 5.81 24.41 18.79
C ASP A 79 5.10 23.97 20.09
N LEU A 80 3.78 24.11 20.09
CA LEU A 80 2.92 23.95 21.26
C LEU A 80 2.37 22.53 21.32
N VAL A 81 2.70 21.83 22.41
CA VAL A 81 2.27 20.44 22.61
C VAL A 81 1.34 20.34 23.82
N LEU A 82 0.16 19.75 23.62
CA LEU A 82 -0.71 19.29 24.69
C LEU A 82 -0.51 17.78 24.88
N LYS A 83 0.07 17.40 26.02
CA LYS A 83 0.28 15.99 26.36
C LYS A 83 -1.00 15.35 26.86
N LEU A 84 -1.25 14.13 26.41
CA LEU A 84 -2.35 13.28 26.84
C LEU A 84 -1.82 12.10 27.67
N ASN A 85 -2.72 11.26 28.16
CA ASN A 85 -2.37 10.12 29.01
C ASN A 85 -1.95 8.86 28.23
N ALA A 86 -1.45 9.00 27.00
CA ALA A 86 -1.01 7.88 26.16
C ALA A 86 -2.11 6.80 25.99
N TYR A 87 -3.35 7.21 25.68
CA TYR A 87 -4.50 6.31 25.60
C TYR A 87 -4.29 5.21 24.55
N THR A 88 -4.71 3.98 24.86
CA THR A 88 -4.60 2.80 23.95
C THR A 88 -5.94 2.10 23.70
N THR A 89 -6.99 2.53 24.38
CA THR A 89 -8.38 2.07 24.30
C THR A 89 -9.31 3.26 24.51
N GLY A 90 -10.59 3.10 24.20
CA GLY A 90 -11.60 4.14 24.36
C GLY A 90 -11.72 5.08 23.16
N ARG A 91 -12.62 6.06 23.29
CA ARG A 91 -13.01 6.96 22.22
C ARG A 91 -12.99 8.41 22.68
N TYR A 92 -12.29 9.25 21.94
CA TYR A 92 -12.01 10.62 22.32
C TYR A 92 -12.30 11.58 21.16
N SER A 93 -12.95 12.69 21.45
CA SER A 93 -12.97 13.84 20.55
C SER A 93 -11.90 14.86 20.94
N ILE A 94 -11.27 15.44 19.93
CA ILE A 94 -10.35 16.58 20.02
C ILE A 94 -10.94 17.67 19.13
N SER A 95 -11.33 18.79 19.70
CA SER A 95 -11.85 19.94 18.95
C SER A 95 -11.17 21.24 19.34
N PHE A 96 -11.06 22.15 18.38
CA PHE A 96 -10.56 23.50 18.58
C PHE A 96 -11.01 24.38 17.42
N LYS A 97 -10.97 25.68 17.64
CA LYS A 97 -11.14 26.69 16.58
C LYS A 97 -9.79 27.13 16.07
N ILE A 98 -9.70 27.40 14.77
CA ILE A 98 -8.48 27.89 14.13
C ILE A 98 -8.78 29.06 13.19
N PHE A 99 -7.92 30.08 13.23
CA PHE A 99 -7.95 31.22 12.31
C PHE A 99 -6.60 31.33 11.61
N VAL A 100 -6.58 31.25 10.28
CA VAL A 100 -5.34 31.39 9.49
C VAL A 100 -5.36 32.73 8.75
N SER A 101 -4.37 33.57 9.03
CA SER A 101 -4.28 34.90 8.44
C SER A 101 -4.09 34.85 6.91
N THR A 102 -4.62 35.85 6.20
CA THR A 102 -4.48 35.96 4.74
C THR A 102 -3.04 35.81 4.27
N GLY A 103 -2.82 34.96 3.26
CA GLY A 103 -1.50 34.70 2.66
C GLY A 103 -0.53 33.91 3.53
N SER A 104 -0.98 33.38 4.68
CA SER A 104 -0.16 32.67 5.65
C SER A 104 -0.41 31.16 5.62
N LEU A 105 0.36 30.43 6.41
CA LEU A 105 0.23 28.99 6.62
C LEU A 105 -0.30 28.68 8.02
N GLY A 106 -0.90 27.51 8.17
CA GLY A 106 -1.28 26.93 9.47
C GLY A 106 -1.00 25.43 9.48
N TYR A 107 -0.85 24.86 10.67
CA TYR A 107 -0.51 23.46 10.82
C TYR A 107 -0.90 22.91 12.19
N PHE A 108 -1.31 21.65 12.21
CA PHE A 108 -1.38 20.86 13.43
C PHE A 108 -1.14 19.38 13.12
N ASN A 109 -0.81 18.60 14.15
CA ASN A 109 -0.80 17.15 14.09
C ASN A 109 -1.33 16.54 15.38
N ILE A 110 -1.72 15.27 15.31
CA ILE A 110 -1.89 14.43 16.49
C ILE A 110 -0.88 13.29 16.45
N LEU A 111 -0.38 12.92 17.62
CA LEU A 111 0.74 12.01 17.76
C LEU A 111 0.30 10.65 18.27
N ASN A 112 0.77 9.61 17.58
CA ASN A 112 0.76 8.28 18.15
C ASN A 112 1.74 8.16 19.30
N SER A 113 2.86 8.88 19.27
CA SER A 113 3.79 8.98 20.40
C SER A 113 4.50 10.32 20.41
N PHE A 114 4.54 11.00 21.55
CA PHE A 114 5.34 12.21 21.73
C PHE A 114 6.65 11.88 22.45
N ALA A 115 7.77 11.95 21.73
CA ALA A 115 9.09 11.56 22.21
C ALA A 115 10.22 12.38 21.54
N GLY A 116 10.02 13.70 21.40
CA GLY A 116 10.97 14.61 20.74
C GLY A 116 11.30 14.15 19.32
N SER A 117 12.58 14.02 18.97
CA SER A 117 12.98 13.55 17.63
C SER A 117 12.52 12.12 17.27
N SER A 118 12.08 11.34 18.25
CA SER A 118 11.57 9.98 18.08
C SER A 118 10.05 9.90 18.14
N SER A 119 9.36 11.05 18.06
CA SER A 119 7.91 11.11 17.98
C SER A 119 7.38 10.34 16.77
N VAL A 120 6.15 9.85 16.88
CA VAL A 120 5.42 9.14 15.82
C VAL A 120 4.12 9.86 15.59
N TRP A 121 3.90 10.35 14.38
CA TRP A 121 2.71 11.08 13.98
C TRP A 121 1.58 10.11 13.64
N ALA A 122 0.37 10.41 14.13
CA ALA A 122 -0.84 9.69 13.75
C ALA A 122 -1.49 10.28 12.49
N MET A 123 -1.38 11.60 12.34
CA MET A 123 -1.77 12.36 11.14
C MET A 123 -1.13 13.75 11.18
N GLN A 124 -1.18 14.50 10.09
CA GLN A 124 -0.87 15.93 10.07
C GLN A 124 -1.72 16.70 9.07
N ALA A 125 -1.95 17.98 9.33
CA ALA A 125 -2.82 18.85 8.56
C ALA A 125 -2.13 20.17 8.21
N TYR A 126 -2.26 20.58 6.97
CA TYR A 126 -1.64 21.79 6.42
C TYR A 126 -2.70 22.74 5.89
N PHE A 127 -2.81 23.93 6.49
CA PHE A 127 -3.54 25.05 5.91
C PHE A 127 -2.61 25.78 4.95
N LYS A 128 -2.89 25.66 3.66
CA LYS A 128 -2.07 26.20 2.57
C LYS A 128 -2.53 27.61 2.19
N ASN A 129 -1.59 28.43 1.72
CA ASN A 129 -1.86 29.82 1.35
C ASN A 129 -2.85 29.99 0.17
N ASN A 130 -3.15 28.90 -0.56
CA ASN A 130 -4.12 28.86 -1.65
C ASN A 130 -5.56 28.60 -1.19
N GLY A 131 -5.83 28.56 0.12
CA GLY A 131 -7.17 28.37 0.69
C GLY A 131 -7.61 26.91 0.78
N TYR A 132 -6.66 25.97 0.85
CA TYR A 132 -6.95 24.54 1.07
C TYR A 132 -6.32 24.03 2.35
N LEU A 133 -7.11 23.28 3.12
CA LEU A 133 -6.65 22.39 4.16
C LEU A 133 -6.35 21.03 3.53
N VAL A 134 -5.14 20.54 3.69
CA VAL A 134 -4.68 19.24 3.17
C VAL A 134 -4.31 18.34 4.35
N VAL A 135 -4.73 17.07 4.31
CA VAL A 135 -4.43 16.10 5.37
C VAL A 135 -3.56 14.95 4.87
N ASP A 136 -2.61 14.55 5.73
CA ASP A 136 -1.93 13.27 5.66
C ASP A 136 -2.46 12.38 6.79
N ALA A 137 -3.29 11.40 6.45
CA ALA A 137 -3.99 10.56 7.42
C ALA A 137 -4.23 9.16 6.82
N GLY A 138 -3.28 8.25 7.04
CA GLY A 138 -3.23 6.95 6.37
C GLY A 138 -2.78 7.01 4.90
N GLY A 139 -2.20 8.15 4.48
CA GLY A 139 -1.75 8.39 3.11
C GLY A 139 -1.34 9.85 2.92
N ALA A 140 -0.36 10.10 2.05
CA ALA A 140 0.12 11.45 1.75
C ALA A 140 -0.88 12.24 0.90
N SER A 141 -1.17 13.48 1.30
CA SER A 141 -2.14 14.41 0.69
C SER A 141 -3.43 13.70 0.30
N ILE A 142 -3.94 12.86 1.21
CA ILE A 142 -4.99 11.89 0.89
C ILE A 142 -6.33 12.57 0.60
N ASP A 143 -6.57 13.72 1.24
CA ASP A 143 -7.75 14.54 0.99
C ASP A 143 -7.45 16.03 1.20
N SER A 144 -8.28 16.89 0.63
CA SER A 144 -8.23 18.34 0.80
C SER A 144 -9.61 18.98 0.77
N ILE A 145 -9.83 19.98 1.64
CA ILE A 145 -11.06 20.78 1.68
C ILE A 145 -10.71 22.26 1.58
N ALA A 146 -11.57 23.05 0.93
CA ALA A 146 -11.41 24.49 0.85
C ALA A 146 -11.72 25.15 2.21
N TYR A 147 -11.00 26.20 2.57
CA TYR A 147 -11.27 27.02 3.74
C TYR A 147 -11.11 28.51 3.41
N THR A 148 -11.67 29.37 4.25
CA THR A 148 -11.58 30.82 4.08
C THR A 148 -10.48 31.38 4.98
N GLN A 149 -9.50 32.06 4.39
CA GLN A 149 -8.50 32.77 5.20
C GLN A 149 -9.13 33.98 5.88
N ASN A 150 -8.54 34.39 7.00
CA ASN A 150 -9.07 35.47 7.84
C ASN A 150 -10.48 35.20 8.40
N ASP A 151 -10.81 33.92 8.62
CA ASP A 151 -12.03 33.50 9.30
C ASP A 151 -11.74 32.38 10.30
N TRP A 152 -12.64 32.21 11.27
CA TRP A 152 -12.58 31.14 12.26
C TRP A 152 -13.25 29.88 11.73
N HIS A 153 -12.55 28.76 11.87
CA HIS A 153 -13.00 27.45 11.42
C HIS A 153 -13.01 26.45 12.56
N ASP A 154 -13.93 25.51 12.50
CA ASP A 154 -14.08 24.42 13.47
C ASP A 154 -13.36 23.17 12.99
N VAL A 155 -12.46 22.64 13.82
CA VAL A 155 -11.83 21.33 13.60
C VAL A 155 -12.33 20.38 14.68
N LEU A 156 -12.81 19.20 14.27
CA LEU A 156 -13.11 18.09 15.17
C LEU A 156 -12.45 16.81 14.66
N ILE A 157 -11.70 16.16 15.53
CA ILE A 157 -11.14 14.83 15.29
C ILE A 157 -11.74 13.89 16.31
N VAL A 158 -12.28 12.76 15.85
CA VAL A 158 -12.75 11.69 16.73
C VAL A 158 -11.86 10.49 16.52
N VAL A 159 -11.18 10.05 17.58
CA VAL A 159 -10.31 8.87 17.60
C VAL A 159 -11.02 7.78 18.40
N ASP A 160 -11.31 6.65 17.75
CA ASP A 160 -11.84 5.45 18.38
C ASP A 160 -10.75 4.37 18.37
N LEU A 161 -10.05 4.25 19.49
CA LEU A 161 -8.94 3.31 19.66
C LEU A 161 -9.44 1.86 19.80
N ASP A 162 -10.69 1.66 20.19
CA ASP A 162 -11.26 0.31 20.32
C ASP A 162 -11.49 -0.29 18.92
N ASN A 163 -11.97 0.51 17.97
CA ASN A 163 -12.19 0.12 16.58
C ASN A 163 -11.01 0.44 15.64
N ASP A 164 -9.97 1.11 16.14
CA ASP A 164 -8.78 1.52 15.38
C ASP A 164 -9.10 2.42 14.18
N ILE A 165 -9.98 3.40 14.40
CA ILE A 165 -10.40 4.37 13.38
C ILE A 165 -10.27 5.80 13.92
N ALA A 166 -10.11 6.74 13.00
CA ALA A 166 -10.30 8.15 13.29
C ALA A 166 -11.04 8.85 12.15
N THR A 167 -11.80 9.88 12.50
CA THR A 167 -12.46 10.78 11.55
C THR A 167 -12.06 12.22 11.84
N ILE A 168 -11.93 13.02 10.79
CA ILE A 168 -11.81 14.47 10.89
C ILE A 168 -13.03 15.14 10.24
N GLU A 169 -13.55 16.15 10.92
CA GLU A 169 -14.58 17.05 10.46
C GLU A 169 -14.00 18.47 10.39
N PHE A 170 -14.42 19.22 9.38
CA PHE A 170 -14.05 20.62 9.20
C PHE A 170 -15.33 21.42 8.94
N ASP A 171 -15.60 22.44 9.77
CA ASP A 171 -16.85 23.23 9.73
C ASP A 171 -18.13 22.36 9.69
N GLU A 172 -18.22 21.37 10.59
CA GLU A 172 -19.33 20.41 10.70
C GLU A 172 -19.52 19.50 9.47
N GLN A 173 -18.60 19.54 8.51
CA GLN A 173 -18.60 18.65 7.35
C GLN A 173 -17.65 17.48 7.59
N PHE A 174 -18.12 16.26 7.25
CA PHE A 174 -17.23 15.11 7.15
C PHE A 174 -16.11 15.44 6.18
N PHE A 175 -14.86 15.31 6.65
CA PHE A 175 -13.70 15.55 5.82
C PHE A 175 -13.02 14.24 5.44
N HIS A 176 -12.56 13.43 6.41
CA HIS A 176 -11.87 12.17 6.08
C HIS A 176 -11.99 11.11 7.18
N LEU A 177 -11.82 9.83 6.81
CA LEU A 177 -11.74 8.67 7.71
C LEU A 177 -10.50 7.84 7.40
N TRP A 178 -9.77 7.41 8.43
CA TRP A 178 -8.63 6.51 8.27
C TRP A 178 -8.52 5.50 9.42
N LYS A 179 -7.70 4.47 9.20
CA LYS A 179 -7.28 3.55 10.26
C LYS A 179 -6.29 4.26 11.17
N PHE A 180 -6.63 4.51 12.42
CA PHE A 180 -5.84 5.37 13.28
C PHE A 180 -4.39 4.88 13.45
N SER A 181 -4.19 3.58 13.64
CA SER A 181 -2.85 3.02 13.80
C SER A 181 -1.97 3.13 12.56
N SER A 182 -2.53 3.38 11.37
CA SER A 182 -1.75 3.44 10.13
C SER A 182 -0.83 4.66 10.06
N GLY A 183 -1.01 5.61 10.98
CA GLY A 183 -0.21 6.82 11.05
C GLY A 183 -0.40 7.73 9.84
N THR A 184 0.48 8.71 9.72
CA THR A 184 0.43 9.76 8.70
C THR A 184 0.35 9.23 7.27
N PHE A 185 1.21 8.28 6.90
CA PHE A 185 1.36 7.83 5.50
C PHE A 185 0.81 6.44 5.21
N GLY A 186 0.18 5.78 6.19
CA GLY A 186 -0.46 4.48 6.00
C GLY A 186 0.47 3.27 6.20
N ASP A 187 1.69 3.48 6.66
CA ASP A 187 2.74 2.48 6.88
C ASP A 187 2.97 2.15 8.38
N GLY A 188 2.27 2.84 9.28
CA GLY A 188 2.32 2.62 10.72
C GLY A 188 1.44 1.48 11.22
N ASN A 189 1.64 1.10 12.48
CA ASN A 189 0.76 0.18 13.20
C ASN A 189 0.56 0.56 14.69
N MET A 190 0.93 1.78 15.09
CA MET A 190 0.90 2.21 16.49
C MET A 190 -0.49 2.71 16.87
N LYS A 191 -1.20 1.95 17.71
CA LYS A 191 -2.53 2.34 18.20
C LYS A 191 -2.45 2.99 19.58
N LYS A 192 -2.03 4.26 19.60
CA LYS A 192 -1.88 5.07 20.83
C LYS A 192 -2.22 6.54 20.52
N LEU A 193 -2.93 7.25 21.40
CA LEU A 193 -3.18 8.69 21.29
C LEU A 193 -2.43 9.40 22.42
N ASP A 194 -1.38 10.12 22.08
CA ASP A 194 -0.39 10.58 23.06
C ASP A 194 -0.33 12.11 23.21
N ALA A 195 -0.54 12.85 22.13
CA ALA A 195 -0.51 14.31 22.16
C ALA A 195 -1.19 14.92 20.93
N ILE A 196 -1.47 16.22 21.01
CA ILE A 196 -1.72 17.11 19.89
C ILE A 196 -0.66 18.20 19.88
N ASP A 197 -0.25 18.62 18.69
CA ASP A 197 0.79 19.61 18.47
C ASP A 197 0.35 20.68 17.45
N PHE A 198 0.67 21.93 17.75
CA PHE A 198 0.46 23.10 16.92
C PHE A 198 1.81 23.76 16.63
N PHE A 199 2.31 23.53 15.41
CA PHE A 199 3.61 24.01 14.98
C PHE A 199 3.52 25.16 13.97
N GLY A 200 4.35 26.18 14.17
CA GLY A 200 4.55 27.32 13.28
C GLY A 200 5.32 26.94 12.02
N TRP A 201 4.69 26.15 11.14
CA TRP A 201 5.26 25.65 9.90
C TRP A 201 5.51 26.75 8.85
N SER A 202 6.63 26.64 8.14
CA SER A 202 6.98 27.53 7.02
C SER A 202 7.49 26.73 5.82
N GLU A 203 7.14 27.17 4.61
CA GLU A 203 7.49 26.50 3.35
C GLU A 203 7.62 27.54 2.23
N GLY A 204 8.67 27.43 1.41
CA GLY A 204 8.80 28.24 0.19
C GLY A 204 8.82 29.77 0.41
N GLY A 205 9.25 30.24 1.58
CA GLY A 205 9.23 31.66 1.95
C GLY A 205 7.89 32.17 2.49
N LEU A 206 6.90 31.29 2.65
CA LEU A 206 5.65 31.56 3.35
C LEU A 206 5.79 31.20 4.83
N ASN A 207 5.14 31.97 5.68
CA ASN A 207 5.27 31.89 7.14
C ASN A 207 3.93 31.46 7.78
N ALA A 208 4.03 30.78 8.92
CA ALA A 208 2.91 30.56 9.82
C ALA A 208 2.47 31.88 10.45
N ASN A 209 1.15 32.08 10.47
CA ASN A 209 0.47 33.13 11.20
C ASN A 209 -0.97 32.68 11.37
N PHE A 210 -1.24 32.05 12.51
CA PHE A 210 -2.57 31.54 12.83
C PHE A 210 -2.83 31.61 14.34
N TYR A 211 -4.10 31.50 14.69
CA TYR A 211 -4.58 31.49 16.06
C TYR A 211 -5.35 30.21 16.34
N ILE A 212 -5.27 29.71 17.57
CA ILE A 212 -6.13 28.62 18.06
C ILE A 212 -6.92 29.07 19.27
N ASP A 213 -8.15 28.62 19.37
CA ASP A 213 -9.05 28.95 20.47
C ASP A 213 -9.98 27.77 20.82
N ASP A 214 -10.64 27.84 21.97
CA ASP A 214 -11.67 26.87 22.41
C ASP A 214 -11.23 25.39 22.30
N MET A 215 -10.04 25.08 22.83
CA MET A 215 -9.49 23.71 22.81
C MET A 215 -10.26 22.81 23.77
N LYS A 216 -10.81 21.71 23.26
CA LYS A 216 -11.56 20.74 24.04
C LYS A 216 -11.16 19.31 23.71
N ILE A 217 -10.95 18.50 24.74
CA ILE A 217 -10.78 17.05 24.63
C ILE A 217 -11.71 16.38 25.61
N GLN A 218 -12.43 15.37 25.16
CA GLN A 218 -13.34 14.61 26.01
C GLN A 218 -13.44 13.16 25.54
N GLU A 219 -13.67 12.27 26.49
CA GLU A 219 -14.15 10.92 26.22
C GLU A 219 -15.63 10.98 25.84
N MET A 220 -16.02 10.22 24.82
CA MET A 220 -17.38 10.28 24.30
C MET A 220 -17.90 8.92 23.82
N PRO A 221 -19.22 8.66 23.88
CA PRO A 221 -19.80 7.44 23.35
C PRO A 221 -19.73 7.40 21.83
N ALA A 222 -19.74 6.20 21.26
CA ALA A 222 -19.89 6.00 19.81
C ALA A 222 -21.37 6.13 19.39
N PRO A 223 -21.64 6.65 18.18
CA PRO A 223 -22.98 6.60 17.61
C PRO A 223 -23.39 5.14 17.29
N GLU A 224 -24.68 4.92 17.10
CA GLU A 224 -25.24 3.59 16.80
C GLU A 224 -24.76 3.08 15.44
N MET A 225 -24.24 1.84 15.41
CA MET A 225 -23.73 1.20 14.19
C MET A 225 -24.85 0.57 13.35
N PRO A 226 -24.67 0.46 12.02
CA PRO A 226 -25.52 -0.44 11.22
C PRO A 226 -25.25 -1.89 11.65
N ILE A 227 -26.18 -2.79 11.35
CA ILE A 227 -26.05 -4.23 11.65
C ILE A 227 -26.42 -5.08 10.45
N ASN A 228 -26.14 -6.38 10.52
CA ASN A 228 -26.47 -7.37 9.47
C ASN A 228 -25.91 -6.99 8.07
N LEU A 229 -24.71 -6.41 8.02
CA LEU A 229 -24.05 -6.13 6.74
C LEU A 229 -23.75 -7.45 6.02
N THR A 230 -24.21 -7.55 4.79
CA THR A 230 -23.97 -8.69 3.90
C THR A 230 -23.41 -8.18 2.58
N ALA A 231 -22.56 -8.98 1.94
CA ALA A 231 -22.06 -8.76 0.60
C ALA A 231 -22.39 -9.98 -0.27
N THR A 232 -22.95 -9.75 -1.44
CA THR A 232 -23.25 -10.81 -2.42
C THR A 232 -22.81 -10.37 -3.81
N LEU A 233 -22.39 -11.32 -4.64
CA LEU A 233 -22.09 -11.06 -6.04
C LEU A 233 -23.40 -10.88 -6.82
N GLN A 234 -23.60 -9.71 -7.39
CA GLN A 234 -24.72 -9.46 -8.30
C GLN A 234 -24.40 -9.95 -9.72
N ASN A 235 -23.14 -9.83 -10.10
CA ASN A 235 -22.55 -10.46 -11.28
C ASN A 235 -21.09 -10.82 -10.98
N GLN A 236 -20.24 -10.94 -12.00
CA GLN A 236 -18.85 -11.35 -11.79
C GLN A 236 -18.03 -10.35 -10.96
N PHE A 237 -18.29 -9.04 -11.07
CA PHE A 237 -17.47 -8.00 -10.43
C PHE A 237 -18.26 -7.00 -9.59
N ASP A 238 -19.59 -6.98 -9.71
CA ASP A 238 -20.44 -6.07 -8.95
C ASP A 238 -20.88 -6.72 -7.64
N ILE A 239 -20.73 -5.98 -6.55
CA ILE A 239 -21.03 -6.44 -5.20
C ILE A 239 -22.23 -5.68 -4.68
N HIS A 240 -23.29 -6.42 -4.35
CA HIS A 240 -24.47 -5.89 -3.69
C HIS A 240 -24.31 -6.03 -2.17
N LEU A 241 -24.19 -4.88 -1.51
CA LEU A 241 -24.12 -4.73 -0.07
C LEU A 241 -25.52 -4.40 0.47
N ASN A 242 -25.94 -5.07 1.54
CA ASN A 242 -27.20 -4.80 2.24
C ASN A 242 -26.96 -4.77 3.75
N TRP A 243 -27.66 -3.89 4.47
CA TRP A 243 -27.58 -3.78 5.92
C TRP A 243 -28.91 -3.37 6.54
N THR A 244 -28.98 -3.47 7.87
CA THR A 244 -30.06 -2.89 8.67
C THR A 244 -29.59 -1.56 9.25
N ALA A 245 -30.35 -0.49 9.01
CA ALA A 245 -30.08 0.84 9.54
C ALA A 245 -30.17 0.87 11.08
N PRO A 246 -29.38 1.73 11.75
CA PRO A 246 -29.55 2.04 13.17
C PRO A 246 -30.92 2.69 13.46
N THR A 247 -31.35 2.69 14.73
CA THR A 247 -32.57 3.38 15.15
C THR A 247 -32.45 4.90 15.06
N THR A 248 -31.26 5.44 15.34
CA THR A 248 -30.95 6.86 15.13
C THR A 248 -30.44 7.08 13.72
N ILE A 249 -31.15 7.88 12.92
CA ILE A 249 -30.77 8.16 11.53
C ILE A 249 -29.40 8.86 11.51
N PRO A 250 -28.38 8.30 10.83
CA PRO A 250 -27.08 8.95 10.70
C PRO A 250 -27.10 10.09 9.67
N ASN A 251 -26.03 10.87 9.56
CA ASN A 251 -25.86 11.83 8.47
C ASN A 251 -25.56 11.12 7.14
N CYS A 252 -24.75 10.06 7.19
CA CYS A 252 -24.45 9.18 6.06
C CYS A 252 -23.90 7.85 6.57
N TYR A 253 -23.70 6.89 5.65
CA TYR A 253 -22.86 5.72 5.91
C TYR A 253 -21.51 5.86 5.20
N LEU A 254 -20.45 5.43 5.88
CA LEU A 254 -19.10 5.36 5.31
C LEU A 254 -18.79 3.90 5.01
N LEU A 255 -18.68 3.56 3.73
CA LEU A 255 -18.28 2.24 3.28
C LEU A 255 -16.76 2.23 3.08
N VAL A 256 -16.07 1.36 3.80
CA VAL A 256 -14.62 1.15 3.71
C VAL A 256 -14.36 -0.23 3.15
N ARG A 257 -13.54 -0.30 2.10
CA ARG A 257 -13.07 -1.54 1.47
C ARG A 257 -11.56 -1.65 1.65
N ASN A 258 -11.09 -2.75 2.26
CA ASN A 258 -9.66 -2.99 2.52
C ASN A 258 -8.98 -1.77 3.18
N ASP A 259 -9.60 -1.26 4.26
CA ASP A 259 -9.14 -0.11 5.06
C ASP A 259 -9.07 1.24 4.31
N ARG A 260 -9.68 1.36 3.12
CA ARG A 260 -9.84 2.63 2.39
C ARG A 260 -11.31 2.99 2.21
N LEU A 261 -11.64 4.27 2.37
CA LEU A 261 -12.97 4.79 2.07
C LEU A 261 -13.31 4.52 0.60
N ALA A 262 -14.38 3.78 0.37
CA ALA A 262 -14.86 3.38 -0.95
C ALA A 262 -16.09 4.19 -1.39
N ALA A 263 -16.98 4.52 -0.45
CA ALA A 263 -18.16 5.33 -0.73
C ALA A 263 -18.67 6.07 0.52
N ILE A 264 -19.32 7.21 0.29
CA ILE A 264 -20.18 7.89 1.24
C ILE A 264 -21.62 7.70 0.73
N ILE A 265 -22.45 7.03 1.52
CA ILE A 265 -23.79 6.59 1.13
C ILE A 265 -24.82 7.40 1.90
N ASN A 266 -25.90 7.83 1.23
CA ASN A 266 -26.97 8.59 1.88
C ASN A 266 -27.60 7.81 3.05
N ALA A 267 -27.98 8.52 4.11
CA ALA A 267 -28.54 7.91 5.32
C ALA A 267 -29.86 7.15 5.12
N SER A 268 -30.60 7.45 4.05
CA SER A 268 -31.84 6.76 3.69
C SER A 268 -31.63 5.39 3.06
N GLU A 269 -30.43 5.09 2.58
CA GLU A 269 -30.14 3.82 1.91
C GLU A 269 -29.94 2.70 2.92
N THR A 270 -30.27 1.49 2.48
CA THR A 270 -29.99 0.23 3.20
C THR A 270 -29.29 -0.79 2.32
N GLU A 271 -28.94 -0.36 1.10
CA GLU A 271 -28.20 -1.15 0.12
C GLU A 271 -27.25 -0.27 -0.68
N TYR A 272 -26.20 -0.87 -1.23
CA TYR A 272 -25.25 -0.22 -2.11
C TYR A 272 -24.68 -1.23 -3.10
N ILE A 273 -24.60 -0.87 -4.38
CA ILE A 273 -23.96 -1.70 -5.40
C ILE A 273 -22.60 -1.07 -5.69
N GLU A 274 -21.54 -1.76 -5.29
CA GLU A 274 -20.19 -1.40 -5.70
C GLU A 274 -19.88 -2.11 -7.03
N ALA A 275 -19.76 -1.32 -8.09
CA ALA A 275 -19.52 -1.85 -9.42
C ALA A 275 -18.04 -2.14 -9.67
N HIS A 276 -17.78 -3.18 -10.47
CA HIS A 276 -16.50 -3.47 -11.09
C HIS A 276 -15.32 -3.60 -10.11
N VAL A 277 -15.52 -4.38 -9.05
CA VAL A 277 -14.50 -4.65 -8.02
C VAL A 277 -13.52 -5.71 -8.51
N TYR A 278 -12.23 -5.43 -8.35
CA TYR A 278 -11.15 -6.30 -8.82
C TYR A 278 -11.21 -7.71 -8.20
N PRO A 279 -10.92 -8.79 -8.97
CA PRO A 279 -10.84 -10.14 -8.45
C PRO A 279 -9.85 -10.32 -7.31
N GLN A 280 -10.38 -10.41 -6.09
CA GLN A 280 -9.64 -10.68 -4.86
C GLN A 280 -10.63 -10.98 -3.73
N THR A 281 -10.10 -11.32 -2.56
CA THR A 281 -10.90 -11.27 -1.33
C THR A 281 -10.90 -9.86 -0.78
N VAL A 282 -12.08 -9.28 -0.58
CA VAL A 282 -12.25 -7.93 -0.03
C VAL A 282 -12.95 -7.97 1.32
N ASN A 283 -12.52 -7.11 2.22
CA ASN A 283 -13.15 -6.89 3.51
C ASN A 283 -13.88 -5.55 3.48
N TYR A 284 -15.13 -5.54 3.90
CA TYR A 284 -15.95 -4.35 4.03
C TYR A 284 -16.17 -4.00 5.49
N LYS A 285 -16.10 -2.70 5.77
CA LYS A 285 -16.56 -2.08 7.01
C LYS A 285 -17.59 -1.02 6.64
N LEU A 286 -18.75 -1.05 7.27
CA LEU A 286 -19.77 -0.01 7.12
C LEU A 286 -19.98 0.70 8.44
N PHE A 287 -19.82 2.01 8.44
CA PHE A 287 -20.00 2.86 9.60
C PHE A 287 -21.23 3.74 9.42
N SER A 288 -21.97 3.98 10.50
CA SER A 288 -22.81 5.18 10.61
C SER A 288 -21.90 6.37 10.87
N TYR A 289 -22.13 7.49 10.22
CA TYR A 289 -21.45 8.75 10.55
C TYR A 289 -22.47 9.77 11.06
N VAL A 290 -22.15 10.41 12.18
CA VAL A 290 -22.99 11.45 12.80
C VAL A 290 -22.13 12.69 13.05
N THR A 291 -22.54 13.84 12.53
CA THR A 291 -21.86 15.12 12.71
C THR A 291 -21.65 15.40 14.20
N SER A 292 -20.46 15.92 14.55
CA SER A 292 -20.00 16.15 15.92
C SER A 292 -19.77 14.88 16.75
N GLN A 293 -20.03 13.69 16.21
CA GLN A 293 -19.80 12.42 16.89
C GLN A 293 -18.84 11.48 16.16
N GLY A 294 -18.57 11.71 14.88
CA GLY A 294 -17.72 10.85 14.04
C GLY A 294 -18.39 9.52 13.64
N ALA A 295 -17.57 8.55 13.25
CA ALA A 295 -18.03 7.24 12.77
C ALA A 295 -18.32 6.23 13.89
N SER A 296 -19.37 5.41 13.80
CA SER A 296 -19.71 4.36 14.78
C SER A 296 -18.65 3.25 14.87
N ALA A 297 -18.92 2.19 15.63
CA ALA A 297 -18.29 0.90 15.36
C ALA A 297 -18.72 0.38 13.97
N PRO A 298 -17.92 -0.46 13.28
CA PRO A 298 -18.29 -0.97 11.97
C PRO A 298 -19.19 -2.21 12.01
N ALA A 299 -20.14 -2.30 11.08
CA ALA A 299 -20.60 -3.60 10.60
C ALA A 299 -19.55 -4.18 9.63
N LEU A 300 -19.33 -5.49 9.69
CA LEU A 300 -18.26 -6.16 8.95
C LEU A 300 -18.83 -7.24 8.03
N THR A 301 -18.27 -7.35 6.82
CA THR A 301 -18.53 -8.49 5.94
C THR A 301 -17.32 -8.72 5.03
N GLN A 302 -17.23 -9.90 4.44
CA GLN A 302 -16.14 -10.30 3.55
C GLN A 302 -16.71 -11.06 2.36
N ILE A 303 -16.15 -10.86 1.19
CA ILE A 303 -16.51 -11.59 -0.02
C ILE A 303 -15.28 -11.81 -0.89
N THR A 304 -15.25 -12.94 -1.60
CA THR A 304 -14.24 -13.23 -2.62
C THR A 304 -14.84 -13.03 -4.01
N ILE A 305 -14.26 -12.11 -4.77
CA ILE A 305 -14.56 -11.90 -6.18
C ILE A 305 -13.74 -12.92 -6.99
N PRO A 306 -14.39 -13.82 -7.76
CA PRO A 306 -13.69 -14.86 -8.51
C PRO A 306 -12.99 -14.30 -9.76
N GLY A 307 -12.09 -15.08 -10.34
CA GLY A 307 -11.40 -14.75 -11.60
C GLY A 307 -9.96 -14.26 -11.44
N GLY A 308 -9.40 -14.32 -10.23
CA GLY A 308 -7.97 -14.16 -10.00
C GLY A 308 -7.21 -15.47 -10.17
N VAL A 309 -5.99 -15.41 -10.70
CA VAL A 309 -4.95 -16.45 -10.62
C VAL A 309 -3.77 -15.93 -9.82
N ASP A 310 -2.89 -16.84 -9.40
CA ASP A 310 -1.69 -16.44 -8.66
C ASP A 310 -0.81 -15.49 -9.47
N ARG A 311 -0.23 -14.52 -8.75
CA ARG A 311 0.80 -13.65 -9.28
C ARG A 311 2.14 -14.38 -9.23
N ASN A 312 2.83 -14.47 -10.37
CA ASN A 312 4.10 -15.20 -10.43
C ASN A 312 5.22 -14.43 -9.72
N PHE A 313 5.34 -13.13 -10.02
CA PHE A 313 6.38 -12.26 -9.50
C PHE A 313 5.84 -10.85 -9.25
N VAL A 314 6.36 -10.20 -8.21
CA VAL A 314 6.23 -8.74 -8.02
C VAL A 314 7.37 -8.05 -8.76
N LEU A 315 7.05 -7.07 -9.60
CA LEU A 315 8.05 -6.31 -10.35
C LEU A 315 8.60 -5.15 -9.52
N PHE A 316 9.92 -5.07 -9.42
CA PHE A 316 10.65 -3.93 -8.87
C PHE A 316 11.39 -3.21 -10.01
N GLU A 317 10.95 -2.01 -10.33
CA GLU A 317 11.58 -1.10 -11.28
C GLU A 317 12.34 -0.03 -10.50
N ILE A 318 13.67 0.07 -10.67
CA ILE A 318 14.51 0.95 -9.84
C ILE A 318 15.34 1.88 -10.72
N ALA A 319 15.14 3.18 -10.57
CA ALA A 319 16.06 4.18 -11.08
C ALA A 319 17.32 4.21 -10.21
N THR A 320 18.50 4.07 -10.82
CA THR A 320 19.79 4.02 -10.12
C THR A 320 20.91 4.71 -10.91
N ALA A 321 22.06 4.89 -10.28
CA ALA A 321 23.28 5.31 -10.95
C ALA A 321 24.52 4.85 -10.17
N THR A 322 25.62 4.61 -10.87
CA THR A 322 26.90 4.22 -10.26
C THR A 322 27.53 5.34 -9.42
N ASN A 323 27.19 6.60 -9.69
CA ASN A 323 27.64 7.78 -8.95
C ASN A 323 26.64 8.25 -7.86
N CYS A 324 25.68 7.41 -7.49
CA CYS A 324 24.67 7.69 -6.48
C CYS A 324 25.05 7.03 -5.14
N PRO A 325 25.40 7.79 -4.09
CA PRO A 325 25.87 7.23 -2.82
C PRO A 325 24.78 6.49 -2.02
N TYR A 326 23.51 6.76 -2.32
CA TYR A 326 22.35 6.16 -1.66
C TYR A 326 21.88 4.86 -2.35
N CYS A 327 22.18 4.69 -3.63
CA CYS A 327 21.70 3.60 -4.46
C CYS A 327 22.16 2.19 -4.03
N PRO A 328 23.36 2.01 -3.41
CA PRO A 328 23.73 0.72 -2.82
C PRO A 328 22.73 0.16 -1.80
N SER A 329 21.99 1.03 -1.08
CA SER A 329 20.98 0.59 -0.12
C SER A 329 19.77 -0.09 -0.78
N ALA A 330 19.35 0.39 -1.95
CA ALA A 330 18.30 -0.22 -2.76
C ALA A 330 18.74 -1.58 -3.32
N ALA A 331 19.98 -1.67 -3.82
CA ALA A 331 20.54 -2.93 -4.32
C ALA A 331 20.61 -4.00 -3.22
N ARG A 332 21.01 -3.62 -1.99
CA ARG A 332 20.96 -4.52 -0.83
C ARG A 332 19.54 -4.92 -0.45
N GLY A 333 18.59 -3.99 -0.48
CA GLY A 333 17.18 -4.28 -0.22
C GLY A 333 16.62 -5.36 -1.14
N ILE A 334 16.97 -5.31 -2.43
CA ILE A 334 16.63 -6.37 -3.39
C ILE A 334 17.33 -7.69 -3.07
N ASN A 335 18.63 -7.66 -2.79
CA ASN A 335 19.36 -8.88 -2.43
C ASN A 335 18.76 -9.55 -1.19
N ASP A 336 18.36 -8.77 -0.19
CA ASP A 336 17.75 -9.28 1.04
C ASP A 336 16.35 -9.86 0.76
N LEU A 337 15.54 -9.25 -0.11
CA LEU A 337 14.27 -9.83 -0.56
C LEU A 337 14.48 -11.22 -1.18
N ILE A 338 15.42 -11.34 -2.11
CA ILE A 338 15.72 -12.60 -2.80
C ILE A 338 16.29 -13.63 -1.83
N THR A 339 17.18 -13.21 -0.93
CA THR A 339 17.72 -14.07 0.15
C THR A 339 16.63 -14.57 1.09
N ASN A 340 15.56 -13.80 1.28
CA ASN A 340 14.37 -14.18 2.04
C ASN A 340 13.27 -14.83 1.17
N ASN A 341 13.64 -15.41 0.02
CA ASN A 341 12.75 -16.18 -0.88
C ASN A 341 11.57 -15.38 -1.47
N ALA A 342 11.70 -14.06 -1.64
CA ALA A 342 10.70 -13.28 -2.34
C ALA A 342 10.71 -13.58 -3.85
N ASN A 343 9.52 -13.83 -4.42
CA ASN A 343 9.34 -14.00 -5.86
C ASN A 343 9.31 -12.63 -6.54
N VAL A 344 10.49 -12.10 -6.87
CA VAL A 344 10.65 -10.81 -7.52
C VAL A 344 11.27 -10.88 -8.91
N ALA A 345 10.82 -9.98 -9.78
CA ALA A 345 11.50 -9.61 -11.01
C ALA A 345 12.05 -8.19 -10.82
N VAL A 346 13.31 -7.96 -11.21
CA VAL A 346 13.98 -6.68 -10.93
C VAL A 346 14.54 -6.10 -12.21
N ILE A 347 14.32 -4.80 -12.41
CA ILE A 347 14.87 -4.05 -13.53
C ILE A 347 15.49 -2.76 -12.98
N ASN A 348 16.81 -2.66 -13.07
CA ASN A 348 17.56 -1.46 -12.68
C ASN A 348 17.79 -0.56 -13.90
N TYR A 349 17.10 0.58 -13.93
CA TYR A 349 17.23 1.62 -14.93
C TYR A 349 18.33 2.60 -14.52
N HIS A 350 19.46 2.55 -15.20
CA HIS A 350 20.56 3.48 -14.97
C HIS A 350 20.29 4.84 -15.63
N ILE A 351 20.61 5.92 -14.91
CA ILE A 351 20.45 7.31 -15.38
C ILE A 351 21.77 8.05 -15.25
N GLY A 352 22.21 8.69 -16.35
CA GLY A 352 23.36 9.60 -16.31
C GLY A 352 24.74 8.94 -16.15
N ASP A 353 24.83 7.62 -16.28
CA ASP A 353 26.08 6.87 -16.28
C ASP A 353 26.23 5.97 -17.52
N SER A 354 27.31 5.18 -17.58
CA SER A 354 27.66 4.33 -18.73
C SER A 354 26.69 3.18 -19.02
N TYR A 355 25.73 2.91 -18.13
CA TYR A 355 24.74 1.84 -18.29
C TYR A 355 23.36 2.39 -18.68
N ALA A 356 23.20 3.72 -18.77
CA ALA A 356 21.97 4.34 -19.21
C ALA A 356 21.69 4.04 -20.69
N THR A 357 20.42 3.78 -21.03
CA THR A 357 19.98 3.58 -22.41
C THR A 357 18.75 4.42 -22.73
N THR A 358 18.53 4.73 -24.02
CA THR A 358 17.38 5.50 -24.48
C THR A 358 16.05 4.83 -24.15
N ASP A 359 15.98 3.50 -24.22
CA ASP A 359 14.78 2.74 -23.88
C ASP A 359 14.45 2.83 -22.39
N CYS A 360 15.46 2.62 -21.52
CA CYS A 360 15.27 2.70 -20.07
C CYS A 360 14.88 4.14 -19.66
N ASN A 361 15.46 5.19 -20.28
CA ASN A 361 15.04 6.58 -20.05
C ASN A 361 13.60 6.86 -20.52
N THR A 362 13.19 6.27 -21.64
CA THR A 362 11.80 6.35 -22.13
C THR A 362 10.83 5.66 -21.18
N ARG A 363 11.21 4.53 -20.60
CA ARG A 363 10.40 3.84 -19.60
C ARG A 363 10.25 4.67 -18.32
N LEU A 364 11.33 5.29 -17.85
CA LEU A 364 11.31 6.11 -16.65
C LEU A 364 10.40 7.35 -16.77
N SER A 365 10.31 7.96 -17.96
CA SER A 365 9.45 9.12 -18.20
C SER A 365 7.95 8.81 -18.09
N PHE A 366 7.56 7.52 -18.13
CA PHE A 366 6.20 7.08 -17.83
C PHE A 366 5.79 7.39 -16.39
N TYR A 367 6.73 7.34 -15.45
CA TYR A 367 6.45 7.55 -14.03
C TYR A 367 6.50 9.03 -13.65
N THR A 368 7.51 9.76 -14.10
CA THR A 368 7.73 11.18 -13.78
C THR A 368 8.65 11.85 -14.80
N SER A 369 8.50 13.17 -14.98
CA SER A 369 9.34 13.98 -15.86
C SER A 369 10.75 14.23 -15.30
N GLN A 370 10.93 14.09 -13.98
CA GLN A 370 12.22 14.17 -13.30
C GLN A 370 12.33 13.02 -12.29
N VAL A 371 13.39 12.23 -12.42
CA VAL A 371 13.64 11.05 -11.60
C VAL A 371 14.89 11.27 -10.74
N GLY A 372 14.74 11.19 -9.42
CA GLY A 372 15.86 11.09 -8.50
C GLY A 372 16.37 9.65 -8.37
N THR A 373 17.60 9.44 -7.91
CA THR A 373 18.16 8.10 -7.69
C THR A 373 18.61 7.93 -6.22
N PRO A 374 18.28 6.81 -5.55
CA PRO A 374 17.41 5.75 -6.04
C PRO A 374 15.93 6.16 -5.98
N THR A 375 15.14 5.71 -6.94
CA THR A 375 13.67 5.71 -6.84
C THR A 375 13.17 4.35 -7.28
N THR A 376 12.28 3.75 -6.51
CA THR A 376 11.79 2.39 -6.72
C THR A 376 10.29 2.38 -6.89
N TRP A 377 9.81 1.77 -7.98
CA TRP A 377 8.41 1.46 -8.22
C TRP A 377 8.17 -0.04 -8.08
N VAL A 378 7.14 -0.41 -7.31
CA VAL A 378 6.74 -1.80 -7.10
C VAL A 378 5.37 -2.04 -7.74
N ASP A 379 5.34 -2.93 -8.72
CA ASP A 379 4.21 -3.15 -9.64
C ASP A 379 3.62 -1.86 -10.23
N GLY A 380 4.44 -0.81 -10.34
CA GLY A 380 4.05 0.51 -10.85
C GLY A 380 3.09 1.32 -9.97
N VAL A 381 2.65 0.80 -8.82
CA VAL A 381 1.63 1.43 -7.94
C VAL A 381 2.17 1.90 -6.60
N LEU A 382 3.20 1.24 -6.06
CA LEU A 382 3.90 1.70 -4.86
C LEU A 382 5.21 2.37 -5.27
N ASN A 383 5.62 3.40 -4.54
CA ASN A 383 6.81 4.17 -4.84
C ASN A 383 7.61 4.49 -3.57
N LEU A 384 8.94 4.39 -3.66
CA LEU A 384 9.87 4.85 -2.62
C LEU A 384 10.99 5.65 -3.26
N SER A 385 11.12 6.92 -2.89
CA SER A 385 12.21 7.81 -3.34
C SER A 385 13.26 7.94 -2.24
N GLY A 386 14.52 7.90 -2.62
CA GLY A 386 15.65 8.04 -1.72
C GLY A 386 16.15 6.70 -1.16
N GLY A 387 17.30 6.78 -0.48
CA GLY A 387 17.95 5.64 0.14
C GLY A 387 18.86 6.09 1.27
N ALA A 388 19.64 5.15 1.81
CA ALA A 388 20.57 5.41 2.91
C ALA A 388 22.04 5.28 2.46
N THR A 389 22.94 6.00 3.12
CA THR A 389 24.39 5.88 2.92
C THR A 389 24.97 4.69 3.68
N GLY A 390 26.22 4.35 3.40
CA GLY A 390 26.93 3.27 4.09
C GLY A 390 26.42 1.89 3.71
N THR A 391 26.17 1.03 4.70
CA THR A 391 25.81 -0.38 4.53
C THR A 391 24.33 -0.70 4.77
N THR A 392 23.50 0.32 5.05
CA THR A 392 22.06 0.14 5.32
C THR A 392 21.33 -0.50 4.14
N SER A 393 20.37 -1.37 4.43
CA SER A 393 19.48 -2.01 3.45
C SER A 393 18.08 -1.40 3.50
N LEU A 394 17.41 -1.31 2.35
CA LEU A 394 16.00 -0.89 2.25
C LEU A 394 15.00 -2.04 2.47
N TYR A 395 15.45 -3.23 2.92
CA TYR A 395 14.60 -4.41 3.13
C TYR A 395 13.37 -4.14 4.00
N SER A 396 13.50 -3.35 5.08
CA SER A 396 12.39 -3.03 5.98
C SER A 396 11.25 -2.26 5.29
N ALA A 397 11.56 -1.48 4.25
CA ALA A 397 10.55 -0.81 3.42
C ALA A 397 10.07 -1.71 2.28
N TYR A 398 10.99 -2.43 1.62
CA TYR A 398 10.66 -3.25 0.44
C TYR A 398 9.84 -4.49 0.76
N ASN A 399 10.06 -5.16 1.90
CA ASN A 399 9.32 -6.37 2.24
C ASN A 399 7.81 -6.10 2.44
N PRO A 400 7.38 -5.09 3.22
CA PRO A 400 5.96 -4.73 3.28
C PRO A 400 5.35 -4.41 1.90
N MET A 401 6.08 -3.66 1.05
CA MET A 401 5.64 -3.39 -0.32
C MET A 401 5.44 -4.69 -1.11
N TYR A 402 6.41 -5.60 -1.09
CA TYR A 402 6.31 -6.92 -1.73
C TYR A 402 5.10 -7.72 -1.23
N GLN A 403 4.93 -7.86 0.09
CA GLN A 403 3.85 -8.65 0.69
C GLN A 403 2.46 -8.11 0.31
N SER A 404 2.31 -6.78 0.24
CA SER A 404 1.07 -6.14 -0.19
C SER A 404 0.73 -6.36 -1.66
N ARG A 405 1.71 -6.75 -2.49
CA ARG A 405 1.56 -6.91 -3.94
C ARG A 405 1.44 -8.37 -4.36
N ILE A 406 2.23 -9.27 -3.76
CA ILE A 406 2.18 -10.70 -4.07
C ILE A 406 0.83 -11.32 -3.71
N SER A 407 0.13 -10.74 -2.73
CA SER A 407 -1.22 -11.16 -2.31
C SER A 407 -2.34 -10.71 -3.24
N ILE A 408 -2.05 -9.84 -4.22
CA ILE A 408 -3.04 -9.37 -5.21
C ILE A 408 -3.05 -10.32 -6.40
N PRO A 409 -4.16 -11.03 -6.67
CA PRO A 409 -4.28 -11.93 -7.80
C PRO A 409 -4.06 -11.22 -9.13
N SER A 410 -3.65 -11.99 -10.12
CA SER A 410 -3.60 -11.55 -11.50
C SER A 410 -4.88 -11.94 -12.24
N VAL A 411 -5.25 -11.15 -13.25
CA VAL A 411 -6.32 -11.49 -14.21
C VAL A 411 -5.77 -11.90 -15.58
N TYR A 412 -4.44 -11.97 -15.71
CA TYR A 412 -3.73 -12.43 -16.91
C TYR A 412 -2.68 -13.49 -16.56
N ILE A 413 -2.33 -14.31 -17.56
CA ILE A 413 -1.26 -15.30 -17.48
C ILE A 413 -0.24 -14.98 -18.58
N ASN A 414 1.03 -14.89 -18.20
CA ASN A 414 2.12 -14.66 -19.15
C ASN A 414 2.93 -15.95 -19.34
N TYR A 415 3.35 -16.20 -20.57
CA TYR A 415 4.25 -17.27 -20.96
C TYR A 415 5.43 -16.69 -21.71
N ILE A 416 6.62 -17.23 -21.48
CA ILE A 416 7.82 -16.86 -22.23
C ILE A 416 8.54 -18.13 -22.69
N ASN A 417 8.87 -18.19 -23.98
CA ASN A 417 9.68 -19.22 -24.58
C ASN A 417 10.83 -18.54 -25.32
N ILE A 418 12.07 -19.00 -25.07
CA ILE A 418 13.27 -18.41 -25.66
C ILE A 418 14.00 -19.50 -26.42
N ASN A 419 14.24 -19.26 -27.70
CA ASN A 419 14.99 -20.14 -28.58
C ASN A 419 16.31 -19.47 -28.95
N LYS A 420 17.41 -20.19 -28.75
CA LYS A 420 18.73 -19.75 -29.20
C LYS A 420 18.82 -19.89 -30.73
N VAL A 421 19.12 -18.79 -31.43
CA VAL A 421 19.35 -18.78 -32.87
C VAL A 421 20.85 -19.00 -33.15
N ASN A 422 21.70 -18.26 -32.44
CA ASN A 422 23.15 -18.46 -32.36
C ASN A 422 23.68 -17.87 -31.03
N ASP A 423 24.99 -17.76 -30.85
CA ASP A 423 25.59 -17.37 -29.57
C ASP A 423 25.12 -16.01 -29.03
N ASN A 424 24.82 -15.05 -29.90
CA ASN A 424 24.43 -13.69 -29.51
C ASN A 424 23.03 -13.30 -30.01
N GLN A 425 22.29 -14.23 -30.63
CA GLN A 425 20.94 -13.97 -31.15
C GLN A 425 19.95 -15.00 -30.62
N TYR A 426 18.85 -14.49 -30.10
CA TYR A 426 17.77 -15.29 -29.51
C TYR A 426 16.43 -14.80 -30.05
N GLU A 427 15.48 -15.71 -30.15
CA GLU A 427 14.08 -15.42 -30.44
C GLU A 427 13.26 -15.67 -29.19
N ALA A 428 12.62 -14.63 -28.67
CA ALA A 428 11.74 -14.73 -27.51
C ALA A 428 10.28 -14.62 -27.95
N LYS A 429 9.51 -15.69 -27.76
CA LYS A 429 8.06 -15.69 -27.94
C LYS A 429 7.39 -15.47 -26.59
N VAL A 430 6.73 -14.33 -26.43
CA VAL A 430 5.93 -13.99 -25.24
C VAL A 430 4.46 -14.12 -25.59
N SER A 431 3.73 -14.91 -24.81
CA SER A 431 2.27 -15.05 -24.95
C SER A 431 1.57 -14.52 -23.72
N VAL A 432 0.51 -13.76 -23.91
CA VAL A 432 -0.35 -13.26 -22.83
C VAL A 432 -1.73 -13.85 -23.03
N LYS A 433 -2.29 -14.45 -21.98
CA LYS A 433 -3.65 -14.95 -21.94
C LYS A 433 -4.48 -14.11 -20.97
N GLU A 434 -5.60 -13.60 -21.46
CA GLU A 434 -6.68 -13.05 -20.64
C GLU A 434 -7.36 -14.21 -19.91
N HIS A 435 -7.16 -14.27 -18.60
CA HIS A 435 -7.87 -15.25 -17.78
C HIS A 435 -9.25 -14.72 -17.42
N THR A 436 -9.32 -13.44 -17.08
CA THR A 436 -10.55 -12.73 -16.71
C THR A 436 -10.58 -11.38 -17.39
N ASN A 437 -11.63 -11.11 -18.16
CA ASN A 437 -11.83 -9.84 -18.84
C ASN A 437 -12.28 -8.74 -17.85
N PHE A 438 -11.33 -8.29 -17.04
CA PHE A 438 -11.52 -7.17 -16.12
C PHE A 438 -11.17 -5.84 -16.79
N PHE A 439 -10.03 -5.77 -17.48
CA PHE A 439 -9.60 -4.56 -18.17
C PHE A 439 -10.01 -4.59 -19.64
N THR A 440 -10.89 -3.68 -20.04
CA THR A 440 -11.40 -3.64 -21.42
C THR A 440 -10.47 -2.92 -22.41
N SER A 441 -9.50 -2.13 -21.93
CA SER A 441 -8.51 -1.44 -22.76
C SER A 441 -7.30 -0.98 -21.93
N GLY A 442 -6.34 -0.31 -22.57
CA GLY A 442 -5.22 0.34 -21.87
C GLY A 442 -4.11 -0.59 -21.40
N LEU A 443 -4.10 -1.84 -21.85
CA LEU A 443 -3.06 -2.82 -21.51
C LEU A 443 -1.87 -2.75 -22.46
N LYS A 444 -0.68 -2.87 -21.89
CA LYS A 444 0.57 -3.04 -22.65
C LYS A 444 1.42 -4.18 -22.11
N LEU A 445 2.08 -4.88 -23.03
CA LEU A 445 3.17 -5.80 -22.77
C LEU A 445 4.51 -5.05 -22.88
N HIS A 446 5.33 -5.16 -21.85
CA HIS A 446 6.72 -4.71 -21.84
C HIS A 446 7.64 -5.91 -21.72
N VAL A 447 8.78 -5.87 -22.42
CA VAL A 447 9.81 -6.90 -22.35
C VAL A 447 11.16 -6.22 -22.15
N ALA A 448 11.94 -6.65 -21.16
CA ALA A 448 13.25 -6.10 -20.84
C ALA A 448 14.31 -7.20 -20.81
N LEU A 449 15.46 -6.92 -21.41
CA LEU A 449 16.70 -7.67 -21.21
C LEU A 449 17.47 -7.04 -20.07
N VAL A 450 17.78 -7.82 -19.05
CA VAL A 450 18.59 -7.39 -17.91
C VAL A 450 19.83 -8.27 -17.77
N GLU A 451 20.91 -7.70 -17.23
CA GLU A 451 22.17 -8.41 -16.97
C GLU A 451 22.61 -8.24 -15.51
N SER A 452 23.09 -9.33 -14.91
CA SER A 452 23.61 -9.37 -13.55
C SER A 452 25.12 -9.68 -13.48
N HIS A 453 25.69 -9.62 -12.27
CA HIS A 453 27.09 -9.92 -12.00
C HIS A 453 28.08 -9.13 -12.88
N ILE A 454 27.76 -7.87 -13.17
CA ILE A 454 28.65 -6.99 -13.93
C ILE A 454 29.73 -6.48 -12.97
N PRO A 455 31.03 -6.77 -13.20
CA PRO A 455 32.10 -6.29 -12.34
C PRO A 455 32.19 -4.77 -12.43
N GLN A 456 31.80 -4.08 -11.35
CA GLN A 456 31.81 -2.63 -11.25
C GLN A 456 31.82 -2.24 -9.79
N THR A 457 32.94 -1.69 -9.33
CA THR A 457 33.03 -1.16 -7.97
C THR A 457 32.31 0.19 -7.89
N TRP A 458 31.29 0.27 -7.05
CA TRP A 458 30.51 1.47 -6.81
C TRP A 458 30.19 1.60 -5.32
N TYR A 459 30.83 2.57 -4.68
CA TYR A 459 30.80 2.76 -3.23
C TYR A 459 31.14 1.45 -2.48
N THR A 460 30.18 0.88 -1.76
CA THR A 460 30.35 -0.30 -0.89
C THR A 460 30.15 -1.64 -1.61
N LEU A 461 29.87 -1.63 -2.92
CA LEU A 461 29.52 -2.82 -3.70
C LEU A 461 30.54 -3.01 -4.83
N SER A 462 30.78 -4.27 -5.21
CA SER A 462 31.77 -4.67 -6.22
C SER A 462 31.15 -5.06 -7.57
N GLU A 463 29.83 -5.14 -7.64
CA GLU A 463 29.11 -5.51 -8.86
C GLU A 463 27.76 -4.81 -8.98
N LEU A 464 27.26 -4.76 -10.22
CA LEU A 464 25.89 -4.38 -10.56
C LEU A 464 25.09 -5.62 -10.92
N ASN A 465 23.83 -5.65 -10.46
CA ASN A 465 22.87 -6.71 -10.75
C ASN A 465 21.62 -6.13 -11.43
N TYR A 466 20.94 -6.94 -12.25
CA TYR A 466 19.66 -6.62 -12.90
C TYR A 466 19.66 -5.34 -13.76
N VAL A 467 20.80 -4.98 -14.35
CA VAL A 467 20.94 -3.77 -15.17
C VAL A 467 20.12 -3.89 -16.44
N CYS A 468 19.18 -2.97 -16.66
CA CYS A 468 18.40 -2.84 -17.89
C CYS A 468 19.34 -2.59 -19.08
N ARG A 469 19.50 -3.58 -19.96
CA ARG A 469 20.29 -3.45 -21.19
C ARG A 469 19.46 -2.98 -22.36
N LYS A 470 18.20 -3.44 -22.47
CA LYS A 470 17.31 -3.07 -23.58
C LYS A 470 15.84 -3.36 -23.23
N MET A 471 14.92 -2.60 -23.81
CA MET A 471 13.49 -2.93 -23.80
C MET A 471 12.96 -3.15 -25.21
N TYR A 472 11.92 -3.96 -25.35
CA TYR A 472 11.36 -4.39 -26.63
C TYR A 472 9.86 -4.10 -26.72
N PRO A 473 9.39 -3.57 -27.86
CA PRO A 473 10.18 -3.02 -28.98
C PRO A 473 10.90 -1.71 -28.62
N SER A 474 10.49 -1.06 -27.52
CA SER A 474 11.14 0.08 -26.87
C SER A 474 10.60 0.20 -25.43
N GLY A 475 11.03 1.23 -24.68
CA GLY A 475 10.45 1.55 -23.37
C GLY A 475 8.93 1.86 -23.37
N ASN A 476 8.30 2.02 -24.54
CA ASN A 476 6.85 2.23 -24.67
C ASN A 476 6.01 0.94 -24.68
N GLY A 477 6.63 -0.23 -24.84
CA GLY A 477 5.96 -1.52 -24.91
C GLY A 477 5.08 -1.73 -26.15
N THR A 478 4.29 -2.81 -26.12
CA THR A 478 3.35 -3.23 -27.17
C THR A 478 1.92 -3.19 -26.64
N ASN A 479 0.97 -2.62 -27.40
CA ASN A 479 -0.44 -2.63 -27.00
C ASN A 479 -1.01 -4.06 -27.02
N LEU A 480 -1.88 -4.36 -26.05
CA LEU A 480 -2.64 -5.60 -26.00
C LEU A 480 -4.12 -5.32 -26.31
N ASP A 481 -4.69 -6.07 -27.23
CA ASP A 481 -6.09 -6.00 -27.64
C ASP A 481 -6.67 -7.42 -27.73
N PHE A 482 -7.51 -7.76 -26.76
CA PHE A 482 -8.14 -9.09 -26.63
C PHE A 482 -9.53 -9.15 -27.28
N SER A 483 -9.94 -8.12 -28.06
CA SER A 483 -11.29 -8.06 -28.66
C SER A 483 -11.60 -9.20 -29.63
N GLN A 484 -10.59 -9.87 -30.17
CA GLN A 484 -10.73 -10.98 -31.13
C GLN A 484 -10.24 -12.34 -30.59
N SER A 485 -9.47 -12.35 -29.50
CA SER A 485 -8.82 -13.55 -28.95
C SER A 485 -8.48 -13.34 -27.49
N ASP A 486 -8.70 -14.35 -26.65
CA ASP A 486 -8.28 -14.36 -25.25
C ASP A 486 -6.75 -14.60 -25.09
N SER A 487 -6.05 -14.90 -26.18
CA SER A 487 -4.61 -15.11 -26.17
C SER A 487 -3.92 -14.37 -27.32
N LEU A 488 -2.84 -13.66 -26.97
CA LEU A 488 -1.97 -12.93 -27.89
C LEU A 488 -0.54 -13.47 -27.80
N SER A 489 0.17 -13.49 -28.92
CA SER A 489 1.57 -13.94 -28.99
C SER A 489 2.40 -12.94 -29.77
N PHE A 490 3.56 -12.58 -29.21
CA PHE A 490 4.51 -11.66 -29.81
C PHE A 490 5.89 -12.29 -29.85
N THR A 491 6.60 -12.12 -30.98
CA THR A 491 7.96 -12.60 -31.16
C THR A 491 8.91 -11.42 -31.16
N PHE A 492 9.95 -11.49 -30.32
CA PHE A 492 10.99 -10.48 -30.19
C PHE A 492 12.34 -11.08 -30.56
N ASN A 493 13.05 -10.42 -31.47
CA ASN A 493 14.42 -10.77 -31.82
C ASN A 493 15.38 -10.06 -30.87
N ILE A 494 16.08 -10.85 -30.06
CA ILE A 494 17.01 -10.37 -29.05
C ILE A 494 18.41 -10.49 -29.61
N ASN A 495 19.07 -9.35 -29.82
CA ASN A 495 20.47 -9.28 -30.20
C ASN A 495 21.26 -8.80 -28.99
N VAL A 496 22.23 -9.61 -28.55
CA VAL A 496 23.07 -9.29 -27.40
C VAL A 496 24.34 -8.61 -27.90
N ASP A 497 24.57 -7.39 -27.45
CA ASP A 497 25.73 -6.60 -27.83
C ASP A 497 27.03 -7.16 -27.23
N ALA A 498 28.15 -6.92 -27.92
CA ALA A 498 29.46 -7.35 -27.44
C ALA A 498 29.78 -6.74 -26.06
N GLY A 499 30.29 -7.57 -25.14
CA GLY A 499 30.62 -7.16 -23.77
C GLY A 499 29.52 -7.44 -22.75
N ILE A 500 28.32 -7.86 -23.18
CA ILE A 500 27.27 -8.41 -22.32
C ILE A 500 27.50 -9.92 -22.15
N VAL A 501 27.46 -10.40 -20.90
CA VAL A 501 27.63 -11.82 -20.57
C VAL A 501 26.26 -12.50 -20.61
N VAL A 502 26.01 -13.25 -21.69
CA VAL A 502 24.73 -13.93 -21.96
C VAL A 502 24.26 -14.81 -20.79
N SER A 503 25.17 -15.55 -20.13
CA SER A 503 24.81 -16.43 -19.00
C SER A 503 24.32 -15.67 -17.77
N ASN A 504 24.57 -14.36 -17.71
CA ASN A 504 24.10 -13.50 -16.63
C ASN A 504 22.85 -12.71 -17.04
N CYS A 505 22.28 -13.00 -18.21
CA CYS A 505 21.13 -12.30 -18.74
C CYS A 505 19.81 -13.05 -18.49
N GLU A 506 18.77 -12.30 -18.18
CA GLU A 506 17.38 -12.78 -18.17
C GLU A 506 16.47 -11.83 -18.97
N LEU A 507 15.38 -12.39 -19.51
CA LEU A 507 14.28 -11.60 -20.05
C LEU A 507 13.18 -11.52 -19.00
N ILE A 508 12.66 -10.32 -18.80
CA ILE A 508 11.50 -10.04 -17.96
C ILE A 508 10.40 -9.51 -18.85
N ALA A 509 9.22 -10.13 -18.82
CA ALA A 509 8.04 -9.72 -19.56
C ALA A 509 6.89 -9.44 -18.60
N PHE A 510 6.26 -8.27 -18.71
CA PHE A 510 5.19 -7.87 -17.81
C PHE A 510 4.05 -7.15 -18.52
N VAL A 511 2.84 -7.38 -18.02
CA VAL A 511 1.60 -6.75 -18.50
C VAL A 511 1.23 -5.64 -17.55
N GLN A 512 1.06 -4.43 -18.07
CA GLN A 512 0.73 -3.24 -17.29
C GLN A 512 -0.52 -2.55 -17.84
N HIS A 513 -1.47 -2.25 -16.96
CA HIS A 513 -2.58 -1.36 -17.26
C HIS A 513 -2.10 0.09 -17.15
N GLN A 514 -2.03 0.78 -18.29
CA GLN A 514 -1.42 2.11 -18.39
C GLN A 514 -2.14 3.17 -17.55
N PRO A 515 -3.49 3.25 -17.52
CA PRO A 515 -4.20 4.25 -16.72
C PRO A 515 -3.93 4.16 -15.21
N THR A 516 -3.93 2.96 -14.64
CA THR A 516 -3.67 2.75 -13.20
C THR A 516 -2.20 2.57 -12.87
N LYS A 517 -1.34 2.45 -13.90
CA LYS A 517 0.08 2.08 -13.83
C LYS A 517 0.35 0.68 -13.25
N GLU A 518 -0.68 -0.07 -12.90
CA GLU A 518 -0.56 -1.36 -12.24
C GLU A 518 0.01 -2.42 -13.17
N VAL A 519 1.08 -3.06 -12.72
CA VAL A 519 1.58 -4.30 -13.31
C VAL A 519 0.72 -5.45 -12.82
N ILE A 520 0.08 -6.15 -13.74
CA ILE A 520 -0.92 -7.18 -13.46
C ILE A 520 -0.28 -8.56 -13.38
N GLN A 521 0.68 -8.85 -14.25
CA GLN A 521 1.39 -10.13 -14.27
C GLN A 521 2.81 -9.92 -14.79
N THR A 522 3.76 -10.64 -14.21
CA THR A 522 5.17 -10.62 -14.60
C THR A 522 5.66 -12.05 -14.77
N ILE A 523 6.50 -12.29 -15.77
CA ILE A 523 7.23 -13.55 -15.93
C ILE A 523 8.68 -13.22 -16.29
N LYS A 524 9.60 -14.09 -15.89
CA LYS A 524 11.00 -13.99 -16.28
C LYS A 524 11.59 -15.34 -16.65
N ALA A 525 12.62 -15.33 -17.50
CA ALA A 525 13.37 -16.51 -17.87
C ALA A 525 14.83 -16.15 -18.19
N PRO A 526 15.81 -17.03 -17.86
CA PRO A 526 17.18 -16.89 -18.33
C PRO A 526 17.23 -16.77 -19.86
N LEU A 527 18.09 -15.90 -20.39
CA LEU A 527 18.18 -15.69 -21.83
C LEU A 527 18.72 -16.93 -22.55
N ASP A 528 19.78 -17.53 -22.02
CA ASP A 528 20.30 -18.79 -22.52
C ASP A 528 19.82 -19.93 -21.62
N PRO A 529 18.81 -20.72 -22.03
CA PRO A 529 18.33 -21.86 -21.25
C PRO A 529 19.38 -22.96 -21.06
N SER A 530 20.49 -22.96 -21.83
CA SER A 530 21.61 -23.87 -21.61
C SER A 530 22.55 -23.42 -20.50
N SER A 531 22.46 -22.15 -20.06
CA SER A 531 23.15 -21.62 -18.88
C SER A 531 22.48 -21.99 -17.56
N ILE A 532 21.34 -22.69 -17.61
CA ILE A 532 20.87 -23.51 -16.50
C ILE A 532 21.92 -24.59 -16.31
N ILE A 533 22.92 -24.30 -15.46
CA ILE A 533 23.63 -25.35 -14.74
C ILE A 533 22.49 -26.21 -14.20
N GLN A 534 22.51 -27.48 -14.57
CA GLN A 534 21.74 -28.50 -13.91
C GLN A 534 22.09 -28.38 -12.43
N LEU A 535 21.35 -27.53 -11.71
CA LEU A 535 21.42 -27.44 -10.27
C LEU A 535 20.94 -28.81 -9.86
N ASN A 536 21.90 -29.67 -9.55
CA ASN A 536 21.70 -30.82 -8.69
C ASN A 536 21.30 -30.26 -7.31
N THR A 537 20.11 -29.67 -7.25
CA THR A 537 19.44 -29.28 -6.03
C THR A 537 18.05 -29.87 -6.12
N ASN A 538 18.01 -31.14 -5.72
CA ASN A 538 17.00 -31.78 -4.89
C ASN A 538 16.48 -33.09 -5.52
N ASN A 539 16.70 -34.16 -4.75
CA ASN A 539 16.32 -35.58 -4.74
C ASN A 539 15.09 -36.09 -5.53
N ILE A 540 14.56 -35.36 -6.51
CA ILE A 540 13.44 -35.79 -7.34
C ILE A 540 13.97 -36.73 -8.41
N ASN A 541 13.69 -38.03 -8.23
CA ASN A 541 14.04 -39.05 -9.20
C ASN A 541 12.80 -39.40 -10.02
N ILE A 542 12.90 -39.28 -11.34
CA ILE A 542 11.86 -39.72 -12.28
C ILE A 542 12.38 -40.95 -13.03
N TYR A 543 11.73 -42.10 -12.87
CA TYR A 543 12.17 -43.38 -13.47
C TYR A 543 11.03 -44.41 -13.58
N PRO A 544 11.08 -45.41 -14.47
CA PRO A 544 12.11 -45.61 -15.49
C PRO A 544 11.97 -44.63 -16.65
N SER A 545 13.07 -44.41 -17.38
CA SER A 545 13.07 -43.77 -18.69
C SER A 545 14.10 -44.53 -19.54
N PRO A 546 13.68 -45.27 -20.59
CA PRO A 546 12.32 -45.33 -21.14
C PRO A 546 11.27 -46.02 -20.26
N ALA A 547 10.00 -45.67 -20.41
CA ALA A 547 8.85 -46.26 -19.71
C ALA A 547 7.74 -46.72 -20.67
N SER A 548 7.10 -47.84 -20.34
CA SER A 548 5.96 -48.41 -21.09
C SER A 548 4.62 -48.17 -20.41
N ASP A 549 4.51 -48.35 -19.09
CA ASP A 549 3.21 -48.34 -18.40
C ASP A 549 3.06 -47.17 -17.41
N TYR A 550 4.13 -46.87 -16.68
CA TYR A 550 4.18 -45.78 -15.71
C TYR A 550 5.62 -45.30 -15.47
N ILE A 551 5.73 -44.11 -14.88
CA ILE A 551 6.95 -43.60 -14.25
C ILE A 551 6.68 -43.32 -12.77
N TYR A 552 7.68 -43.53 -11.92
CA TYR A 552 7.71 -43.06 -10.55
C TYR A 552 8.35 -41.68 -10.49
N VAL A 553 7.81 -40.83 -9.63
CA VAL A 553 8.44 -39.61 -9.17
C VAL A 553 8.62 -39.68 -7.66
N SER A 554 9.85 -39.45 -7.19
CA SER A 554 10.17 -39.37 -5.76
C SER A 554 10.34 -37.92 -5.29
N GLU A 555 10.15 -37.65 -4.00
CA GLU A 555 10.52 -36.38 -3.33
C GLU A 555 9.88 -35.11 -3.95
N ALA A 556 8.74 -35.26 -4.63
CA ALA A 556 7.99 -34.17 -5.28
C ALA A 556 6.55 -34.02 -4.75
N GLN A 557 6.28 -34.49 -3.52
CA GLN A 557 4.93 -34.46 -2.94
C GLN A 557 4.40 -33.02 -2.87
N GLY A 558 3.17 -32.82 -3.36
CA GLY A 558 2.51 -31.52 -3.41
C GLY A 558 2.83 -30.67 -4.64
N MET A 559 3.69 -31.16 -5.55
CA MET A 559 4.03 -30.47 -6.79
C MET A 559 3.18 -30.95 -7.97
N HIS A 560 2.99 -30.10 -8.97
CA HIS A 560 2.35 -30.40 -10.25
C HIS A 560 3.39 -30.77 -11.31
N MET A 561 3.43 -32.05 -11.69
CA MET A 561 4.33 -32.56 -12.72
C MET A 561 3.70 -32.46 -14.11
N GLN A 562 4.34 -31.73 -15.01
CA GLN A 562 3.86 -31.42 -16.36
C GLN A 562 4.70 -32.13 -17.43
N PHE A 563 4.05 -32.86 -18.33
CA PHE A 563 4.66 -33.45 -19.52
C PHE A 563 4.53 -32.50 -20.69
N ILE A 564 5.66 -32.14 -21.27
CA ILE A 564 5.75 -31.23 -22.40
C ILE A 564 6.22 -32.02 -23.61
N ASN A 565 5.44 -32.00 -24.69
CA ASN A 565 5.84 -32.63 -25.96
C ASN A 565 6.92 -31.80 -26.68
N LEU A 566 7.47 -32.31 -27.78
CA LEU A 566 8.51 -31.61 -28.54
C LEU A 566 8.06 -30.28 -29.17
N ASN A 567 6.75 -30.04 -29.26
CA ASN A 567 6.17 -28.79 -29.73
C ASN A 567 5.95 -27.77 -28.59
N GLY A 568 6.39 -28.09 -27.36
CA GLY A 568 6.27 -27.21 -26.20
C GLY A 568 4.88 -27.21 -25.54
N GLN A 569 3.98 -28.10 -25.92
CA GLN A 569 2.64 -28.18 -25.36
C GLN A 569 2.64 -29.07 -24.11
N ILE A 570 2.00 -28.61 -23.04
CA ILE A 570 1.69 -29.47 -21.88
C ILE A 570 0.62 -30.45 -22.32
N VAL A 571 0.98 -31.73 -22.40
CA VAL A 571 0.09 -32.83 -22.80
C VAL A 571 -0.48 -33.59 -21.60
N LYS A 572 0.11 -33.40 -20.41
CA LYS A 572 -0.36 -33.98 -19.15
C LYS A 572 0.15 -33.15 -17.98
N ASP A 573 -0.69 -32.96 -16.97
CA ASP A 573 -0.37 -32.30 -15.69
C ASP A 573 -0.91 -33.17 -14.56
N GLN A 574 -0.08 -33.45 -13.55
CA GLN A 574 -0.38 -34.37 -12.48
C GLN A 574 0.10 -33.83 -11.12
N LEU A 575 -0.83 -33.62 -10.18
CA LEU A 575 -0.49 -33.38 -8.77
C LEU A 575 0.07 -34.66 -8.13
N ILE A 576 1.21 -34.53 -7.46
CA ILE A 576 1.89 -35.64 -6.79
C ILE A 576 1.41 -35.77 -5.34
N SER A 577 0.68 -36.85 -5.02
CA SER A 577 0.02 -36.99 -3.72
C SER A 577 0.83 -37.77 -2.67
N SER A 578 1.97 -38.37 -3.03
CA SER A 578 2.84 -39.12 -2.12
C SER A 578 4.31 -38.99 -2.49
N SER A 579 5.21 -39.33 -1.55
CA SER A 579 6.66 -39.23 -1.72
C SER A 579 7.27 -40.16 -2.77
N ASN A 580 6.56 -41.23 -3.17
CA ASN A 580 6.91 -42.08 -4.31
C ASN A 580 5.62 -42.40 -5.06
N PHE A 581 5.32 -41.62 -6.09
CA PHE A 581 4.01 -41.61 -6.74
C PHE A 581 4.11 -42.17 -8.17
N PRO A 582 3.31 -43.18 -8.54
CA PRO A 582 3.26 -43.68 -9.91
C PRO A 582 2.39 -42.77 -10.78
N ILE A 583 2.93 -42.35 -11.92
CA ILE A 583 2.22 -41.65 -12.99
C ILE A 583 2.10 -42.60 -14.17
N TYR A 584 0.88 -43.01 -14.47
CA TYR A 584 0.60 -43.83 -15.65
C TYR A 584 0.77 -43.00 -16.93
N VAL A 585 1.41 -43.58 -17.94
CA VAL A 585 1.78 -42.90 -19.19
C VAL A 585 1.09 -43.50 -20.41
N ASN A 586 0.17 -44.45 -20.22
CA ASN A 586 -0.58 -45.14 -21.27
C ASN A 586 -1.44 -44.23 -22.15
N ASP A 587 -1.74 -43.02 -21.66
CA ASP A 587 -2.49 -41.97 -22.35
C ASP A 587 -1.61 -41.06 -23.21
N LEU A 588 -0.28 -41.21 -23.13
CA LEU A 588 0.68 -40.44 -23.92
C LEU A 588 1.16 -41.28 -25.12
N PRO A 589 1.19 -40.75 -26.35
CA PRO A 589 1.81 -41.46 -27.48
C PRO A 589 3.29 -41.79 -27.24
N SER A 590 3.81 -42.87 -27.83
CA SER A 590 5.24 -43.18 -27.81
C SER A 590 6.05 -42.00 -28.36
N GLY A 591 7.05 -41.53 -27.61
CA GLY A 591 7.75 -40.28 -27.94
C GLY A 591 8.67 -39.77 -26.84
N VAL A 592 9.32 -38.65 -27.12
CA VAL A 592 10.18 -37.93 -26.16
C VAL A 592 9.41 -36.78 -25.54
N TYR A 593 9.43 -36.71 -24.22
CA TYR A 593 8.79 -35.66 -23.43
C TYR A 593 9.81 -34.98 -22.52
N ILE A 594 9.62 -33.69 -22.27
CA ILE A 594 10.27 -32.98 -21.19
C ILE A 594 9.28 -32.90 -20.05
N VAL A 595 9.63 -33.49 -18.91
CA VAL A 595 8.88 -33.32 -17.68
C VAL A 595 9.43 -32.11 -16.93
N THR A 596 8.54 -31.27 -16.41
CA THR A 596 8.87 -30.20 -15.48
C THR A 596 7.86 -30.12 -14.33
N PHE A 597 8.07 -29.23 -13.36
CA PHE A 597 7.13 -28.98 -12.28
C PHE A 597 6.64 -27.53 -12.33
N ALA A 598 5.34 -27.30 -12.16
CA ALA A 598 4.76 -25.95 -12.23
C ALA A 598 5.35 -25.02 -11.16
N GLU A 599 5.61 -25.55 -9.96
CA GLU A 599 6.18 -24.84 -8.82
C GLU A 599 7.68 -24.63 -8.95
N ASN A 600 8.36 -25.43 -9.77
CA ASN A 600 9.78 -25.26 -10.07
C ASN A 600 10.09 -25.60 -11.54
N PRO A 601 9.80 -24.66 -12.47
CA PRO A 601 9.98 -24.88 -13.91
C PRO A 601 11.44 -25.07 -14.35
N GLN A 602 12.41 -24.87 -13.42
CA GLN A 602 13.82 -25.11 -13.66
C GLN A 602 14.18 -26.60 -13.61
N ILE A 603 13.40 -27.41 -12.88
CA ILE A 603 13.55 -28.86 -12.88
C ILE A 603 12.99 -29.38 -14.21
N LYS A 604 13.88 -29.90 -15.06
CA LYS A 604 13.51 -30.50 -16.34
C LYS A 604 14.20 -31.85 -16.49
N GLN A 605 13.43 -32.88 -16.80
CA GLN A 605 13.97 -34.20 -17.12
C GLN A 605 13.39 -34.73 -18.41
N LYS A 606 14.25 -35.26 -19.28
CA LYS A 606 13.83 -35.99 -20.48
C LYS A 606 13.29 -37.37 -20.10
N VAL A 607 12.06 -37.66 -20.49
CA VAL A 607 11.42 -38.96 -20.34
C VAL A 607 11.08 -39.53 -21.72
N ILE A 608 11.39 -40.80 -21.95
CA ILE A 608 11.07 -41.50 -23.21
C ILE A 608 9.92 -42.47 -22.92
N ILE A 609 8.80 -42.33 -23.64
CA ILE A 609 7.66 -43.26 -23.55
C ILE A 609 7.71 -44.20 -24.74
N MET A 610 7.63 -45.51 -24.48
CA MET A 610 7.65 -46.56 -25.49
C MET A 610 6.61 -47.62 -25.13
N HIS A 611 5.44 -47.54 -25.79
CA HIS A 611 4.42 -48.59 -25.79
C HIS A 611 4.70 -49.65 -26.86
#